data_AF-A0A166HRR5-F1
#
_entry.id   AF-A0A166HRR5-F1
#
_cell.length_a   1.000
_cell.length_b   1.000
_cell.length_c   1.000
_cell.angle_alpha   90.00
_cell.angle_beta   90.00
_cell.angle_gamma   90.00
#
_symmetry.space_group_name_H-M   'P 1'
#
loop_
_entity.id
_entity.type
_entity.pdbx_description
1 polymer ?
#
loop_
_entity_poly.entity_id
_entity_poly.type
_entity_poly.pdbx_seq_one_letter_code
_entity_poly.pdbx_strand_id
1 'polypeptide(L)'
;MAMLSSPMRQCIFTQQYLPTDFMIRMSVLKIPSDKAPSNENLYLLPDGVLHPRFKSLSSRVGRYLVCKKSVVPHLEPRKSVYRARPGAGEIRLHAMFEEQVGSMLRERVIQELELLADRVRCVPKKFKTKHLAQDMPVVRRLHRDEFADMRSSSKMMRSSLERVALVMVLPPIREASVSVAVEEIRTSSVKAEAARETDTPILEMINVQAGDAIEESTEAQERIPWYNCVPMFPERTQRERLHTAMLNLLGSERKRLWRIPSTEKREGKPKAVKHSHAIVLSSWSTVNPLPDVTPLSIALWRVAMWEGCTPEGTDWYTN
;
A
#
# COMPACT_ATOMS: atom_id res chain seq x y z
N MET A 1 14.82 2.51 -4.67
CA MET A 1 15.35 3.59 -5.53
C MET A 1 14.29 4.31 -6.37
N ALA A 2 13.18 3.67 -6.80
CA ALA A 2 12.20 4.33 -7.67
C ALA A 2 11.50 5.58 -7.08
N MET A 3 11.24 5.64 -5.77
CA MET A 3 10.57 6.81 -5.15
C MET A 3 11.37 8.11 -5.27
N LEU A 4 12.70 7.98 -5.27
CA LEU A 4 13.64 9.09 -5.43
C LEU A 4 13.69 9.60 -6.88
N SER A 5 13.19 8.82 -7.84
CA SER A 5 13.13 9.22 -9.26
C SER A 5 11.89 10.05 -9.60
N SER A 6 10.95 10.19 -8.65
CA SER A 6 9.75 11.00 -8.87
C SER A 6 10.09 12.49 -8.92
N PRO A 7 9.32 13.32 -9.65
CA PRO A 7 9.64 14.73 -9.80
C PRO A 7 9.75 15.45 -8.45
N MET A 8 10.76 16.30 -8.30
CA MET A 8 10.91 17.12 -7.09
C MET A 8 9.87 18.24 -7.09
N ARG A 9 9.22 18.48 -5.94
CA ARG A 9 8.30 19.59 -5.70
C ARG A 9 8.55 20.17 -4.30
N GLN A 10 8.19 21.43 -4.12
CA GLN A 10 8.33 22.09 -2.83
C GLN A 10 7.15 21.74 -1.92
N CYS A 11 7.44 21.27 -0.71
CA CYS A 11 6.47 21.07 0.35
C CYS A 11 6.06 22.41 0.94
N ILE A 12 4.76 22.68 1.06
CA ILE A 12 4.29 23.97 1.60
C ILE A 12 4.48 24.11 3.11
N PHE A 13 4.62 22.99 3.83
CA PHE A 13 4.80 22.98 5.28
C PHE A 13 6.28 23.17 5.64
N THR A 14 7.16 22.31 5.11
CA THR A 14 8.60 22.35 5.42
C THR A 14 9.38 23.31 4.54
N GLN A 15 8.80 23.81 3.44
CA GLN A 15 9.48 24.59 2.40
C GLN A 15 10.63 23.87 1.67
N GLN A 16 10.85 22.59 1.96
CA GLN A 16 11.88 21.76 1.34
C GLN A 16 11.41 21.14 0.02
N TYR A 17 12.36 20.87 -0.87
CA TYR A 17 12.10 20.13 -2.11
C TYR A 17 12.18 18.64 -1.85
N LEU A 18 11.07 17.93 -2.09
CA LEU A 18 10.94 16.49 -1.89
C LEU A 18 10.41 15.81 -3.15
N PRO A 19 10.70 14.52 -3.38
CA PRO A 19 10.08 13.78 -4.47
C PRO A 19 8.56 13.64 -4.22
N THR A 20 7.75 13.71 -5.28
CA THR A 20 6.28 13.72 -5.15
C THR A 20 5.70 12.51 -4.44
N ASP A 21 6.39 11.36 -4.48
CA ASP A 21 5.92 10.15 -3.82
C ASP A 21 5.95 10.25 -2.28
N PHE A 22 6.72 11.19 -1.72
CA PHE A 22 6.74 11.51 -0.29
C PHE A 22 5.69 12.55 0.11
N MET A 23 4.87 13.00 -0.84
CA MET A 23 3.93 14.09 -0.63
C MET A 23 2.50 13.72 -1.03
N ILE A 24 1.56 14.50 -0.53
CA ILE A 24 0.16 14.50 -0.88
C ILE A 24 -0.12 15.80 -1.62
N ARG A 25 -0.69 15.67 -2.82
CA ARG A 25 -1.16 16.82 -3.57
C ARG A 25 -2.52 17.24 -3.04
N MET A 26 -2.69 18.54 -2.88
CA MET A 26 -3.93 19.18 -2.42
C MET A 26 -4.31 20.29 -3.38
N SER A 27 -5.61 20.49 -3.57
CA SER A 27 -6.15 21.58 -4.39
C SER A 27 -7.26 22.29 -3.65
N VAL A 28 -7.38 23.58 -3.91
CA VAL A 28 -8.52 24.36 -3.42
C VAL A 28 -9.70 24.12 -4.36
N LEU A 29 -10.81 23.65 -3.80
CA LEU A 29 -12.07 23.48 -4.51
C LEU A 29 -13.12 24.43 -3.92
N LYS A 30 -13.94 24.99 -4.80
CA LYS A 30 -15.10 25.78 -4.42
C LYS A 30 -16.28 24.84 -4.25
N ILE A 31 -16.85 24.82 -3.04
CA ILE A 31 -18.09 24.11 -2.79
C ILE A 31 -19.23 25.12 -2.92
N PRO A 32 -20.18 24.92 -3.84
CA PRO A 32 -21.35 25.80 -3.94
C PRO A 32 -22.12 25.74 -2.62
N SER A 33 -22.45 26.91 -2.06
CA SER A 33 -23.32 27.02 -0.91
C SER A 33 -24.68 27.52 -1.37
N ASP A 34 -25.75 26.85 -0.96
CA ASP A 34 -27.12 27.28 -1.26
C ASP A 34 -27.49 28.62 -0.58
N LYS A 35 -26.65 29.11 0.33
CA LYS A 35 -26.87 30.35 1.08
C LYS A 35 -25.97 31.46 0.53
N ALA A 36 -26.55 32.29 -0.33
CA ALA A 36 -26.01 33.53 -0.92
C ALA A 36 -24.77 33.39 -1.85
N PRO A 37 -24.80 34.05 -3.03
CA PRO A 37 -23.72 33.95 -4.03
C PRO A 37 -22.41 34.68 -3.64
N SER A 38 -22.37 35.39 -2.51
CA SER A 38 -21.24 36.24 -2.12
C SER A 38 -20.17 35.54 -1.26
N ASN A 39 -20.50 34.44 -0.58
CA ASN A 39 -19.55 33.71 0.27
C ASN A 39 -19.15 32.38 -0.39
N GLU A 40 -18.10 32.44 -1.21
CA GLU A 40 -17.49 31.22 -1.76
C GLU A 40 -16.80 30.45 -0.62
N ASN A 41 -17.36 29.31 -0.23
CA ASN A 41 -16.68 28.40 0.68
C ASN A 41 -15.58 27.65 -0.08
N LEU A 42 -14.32 28.04 0.19
CA LEU A 42 -13.15 27.40 -0.37
C LEU A 42 -12.63 26.34 0.59
N TYR A 43 -12.49 25.11 0.08
CA TYR A 43 -11.94 24.01 0.86
C TYR A 43 -10.65 23.51 0.24
N LEU A 44 -9.67 23.25 1.09
CA LEU A 44 -8.46 22.54 0.70
C LEU A 44 -8.72 21.03 0.81
N LEU A 45 -8.65 20.33 -0.31
CA LEU A 45 -8.97 18.92 -0.41
C LEU A 45 -7.82 18.12 -1.05
N PRO A 46 -7.63 16.84 -0.65
CA PRO A 46 -6.65 15.99 -1.29
C PRO A 46 -7.04 15.70 -2.74
N ASP A 47 -6.10 15.87 -3.66
CA ASP A 47 -6.32 15.68 -5.10
C ASP A 47 -5.16 14.90 -5.73
N GLY A 48 -5.46 13.95 -6.62
CA GLY A 48 -4.45 13.09 -7.23
C GLY A 48 -3.82 12.05 -6.30
N VAL A 49 -4.46 11.71 -5.17
CA VAL A 49 -4.04 10.60 -4.30
C VAL A 49 -4.38 9.25 -4.94
N LEU A 50 -5.59 9.12 -5.48
CA LEU A 50 -6.05 7.94 -6.21
C LEU A 50 -5.33 7.80 -7.56
N HIS A 51 -5.36 6.60 -8.13
CA HIS A 51 -4.71 6.33 -9.40
C HIS A 51 -5.43 7.06 -10.54
N PRO A 52 -4.71 7.70 -11.50
CA PRO A 52 -5.32 8.49 -12.57
C PRO A 52 -6.34 7.74 -13.45
N ARG A 53 -6.18 6.42 -13.61
CA ARG A 53 -7.15 5.54 -14.30
C ARG A 53 -8.53 5.52 -13.62
N PHE A 54 -8.58 5.74 -12.31
CA PHE A 54 -9.80 5.65 -11.50
C PHE A 54 -10.38 7.03 -11.17
N LYS A 55 -9.52 8.03 -10.92
CA LYS A 55 -9.95 9.40 -10.65
C LYS A 55 -8.99 10.41 -11.27
N SER A 56 -9.54 11.27 -12.13
CA SER A 56 -8.80 12.41 -12.68
C SER A 56 -8.60 13.50 -11.64
N LEU A 57 -7.65 14.40 -11.92
CA LEU A 57 -7.40 15.54 -11.05
C LEU A 57 -8.60 16.48 -11.06
N SER A 58 -9.02 16.90 -9.87
CA SER A 58 -10.13 17.84 -9.70
C SER A 58 -9.72 19.26 -10.06
N SER A 59 -8.44 19.60 -9.89
CA SER A 59 -7.86 20.87 -10.33
C SER A 59 -6.49 20.64 -10.95
N ARG A 60 -6.08 21.48 -11.91
CA ARG A 60 -4.70 21.51 -12.41
C ARG A 60 -3.75 22.22 -11.45
N VAL A 61 -4.27 23.17 -10.66
CA VAL A 61 -3.50 23.91 -9.67
C VAL A 61 -3.53 23.16 -8.34
N GLY A 62 -2.36 22.68 -7.93
CA GLY A 62 -2.20 21.98 -6.66
C GLY A 62 -0.93 22.39 -5.93
N ARG A 63 -0.92 22.11 -4.64
CA ARG A 63 0.23 22.25 -3.74
C ARG A 63 0.52 20.91 -3.08
N TYR A 64 1.73 20.75 -2.58
CA TYR A 64 2.19 19.49 -2.03
C TYR A 64 2.44 19.65 -0.53
N LEU A 65 1.90 18.71 0.25
CA LEU A 65 2.12 18.56 1.67
C LEU A 65 2.92 17.27 1.89
N VAL A 66 3.79 17.23 2.89
CA VAL A 66 4.45 15.97 3.29
C VAL A 66 3.40 14.91 3.64
N CYS A 67 3.67 13.65 3.27
CA CYS A 67 2.77 12.52 3.49
C CYS A 67 2.82 12.04 4.95
N LYS A 68 2.40 12.90 5.90
CA LYS A 68 2.35 12.57 7.33
C LYS A 68 1.10 13.17 8.00
N LYS A 69 0.38 12.35 8.75
CA LYS A 69 -0.87 12.73 9.42
C LYS A 69 -0.67 13.84 10.46
N SER A 70 0.38 13.76 11.28
CA SER A 70 0.68 14.73 12.36
C SER A 70 0.95 16.16 11.88
N VAL A 71 1.17 16.38 10.58
CA VAL A 71 1.38 17.72 10.02
C VAL A 71 0.06 18.47 9.79
N VAL A 72 -1.06 17.74 9.61
CA VAL A 72 -2.36 18.35 9.28
C VAL A 72 -2.85 19.34 10.34
N PRO A 73 -2.80 19.05 11.66
CA PRO A 73 -3.24 19.99 12.69
C PRO A 73 -2.47 21.31 12.70
N HIS A 74 -1.24 21.31 12.19
CA HIS A 74 -0.35 22.48 12.12
C HIS A 74 -0.46 23.23 10.79
N LEU A 75 -1.33 22.77 9.88
CA LEU A 75 -1.48 23.38 8.57
C LEU A 75 -2.44 24.57 8.63
N GLU A 76 -1.91 25.77 8.53
CA GLU A 76 -2.70 26.99 8.35
C GLU A 76 -2.80 27.36 6.86
N PRO A 77 -3.98 27.17 6.22
CA PRO A 77 -4.13 27.44 4.79
C PRO A 77 -4.10 28.94 4.46
N ARG A 78 -2.94 29.45 4.04
CA ARG A 78 -2.76 30.85 3.61
C ARG A 78 -3.19 31.08 2.16
N LYS A 79 -4.05 32.08 1.92
CA LYS A 79 -4.56 32.42 0.56
C LYS A 79 -3.47 32.64 -0.49
N SER A 80 -2.35 33.27 -0.12
CA SER A 80 -1.22 33.57 -1.01
C SER A 80 -0.56 32.30 -1.56
N VAL A 81 -0.45 31.26 -0.74
CA VAL A 81 0.19 29.99 -1.13
C VAL A 81 -0.60 29.29 -2.23
N TYR A 82 -1.94 29.36 -2.17
CA TYR A 82 -2.83 28.68 -3.10
C TYR A 82 -3.29 29.53 -4.29
N ARG A 83 -2.75 30.75 -4.45
CA ARG A 83 -3.15 31.70 -5.52
C ARG A 83 -4.67 31.89 -5.60
N ALA A 84 -5.33 31.96 -4.44
CA ALA A 84 -6.75 32.31 -4.40
C ALA A 84 -6.95 33.74 -4.92
N ARG A 85 -8.07 33.98 -5.61
CA ARG A 85 -8.37 35.31 -6.19
C ARG A 85 -8.46 36.37 -5.07
N PRO A 86 -8.03 37.62 -5.32
CA PRO A 86 -8.31 38.74 -4.41
C PRO A 86 -9.83 38.83 -4.14
N GLY A 87 -10.23 38.88 -2.87
CA GLY A 87 -11.64 38.87 -2.46
C GLY A 87 -12.28 37.49 -2.27
N ALA A 88 -11.57 36.40 -2.56
CA ALA A 88 -12.10 35.05 -2.30
C ALA A 88 -12.20 34.77 -0.78
N GLY A 89 -13.13 33.87 -0.41
CA GLY A 89 -13.37 33.45 0.98
C GLY A 89 -12.14 32.86 1.67
N GLU A 90 -12.23 32.67 2.98
CA GLU A 90 -11.21 31.93 3.74
C GLU A 90 -11.12 30.48 3.25
N ILE A 91 -9.90 29.96 3.09
CA ILE A 91 -9.67 28.56 2.72
C ILE A 91 -9.75 27.76 4.01
N ARG A 92 -10.60 26.73 4.03
CA ARG A 92 -10.78 25.87 5.20
C ARG A 92 -10.33 24.45 4.92
N LEU A 93 -9.78 23.80 5.94
CA LEU A 93 -9.62 22.36 5.94
C LEU A 93 -10.95 21.71 6.34
N HIS A 94 -11.27 20.60 5.70
CA HIS A 94 -12.42 19.79 6.11
C HIS A 94 -12.12 19.10 7.45
N ALA A 95 -13.12 18.97 8.33
CA ALA A 95 -12.92 18.37 9.65
C ALA A 95 -12.37 16.93 9.58
N MET A 96 -12.84 16.16 8.59
CA MET A 96 -12.41 14.76 8.34
C MET A 96 -11.26 14.65 7.35
N PHE A 97 -10.42 15.68 7.21
CA PHE A 97 -9.37 15.70 6.18
C PHE A 97 -8.39 14.55 6.38
N GLU A 98 -8.04 14.23 7.63
CA GLU A 98 -7.08 13.18 7.94
C GLU A 98 -7.60 11.79 7.57
N GLU A 99 -8.85 11.50 7.97
CA GLU A 99 -9.52 10.25 7.66
C GLU A 99 -9.75 10.12 6.15
N GLN A 100 -10.09 11.22 5.48
CA GLN A 100 -10.26 11.23 4.03
C GLN A 100 -8.96 10.87 3.31
N VAL A 101 -7.83 11.48 3.68
CA VAL A 101 -6.52 11.16 3.10
C VAL A 101 -6.16 9.70 3.38
N GLY A 102 -6.29 9.25 4.62
CA GLY A 102 -5.97 7.86 5.01
C GLY A 102 -6.80 6.85 4.21
N SER A 103 -8.11 7.06 4.12
CA SER A 103 -9.02 6.24 3.32
C SER A 103 -8.65 6.23 1.84
N MET A 104 -8.32 7.39 1.25
CA MET A 104 -7.88 7.48 -0.15
C MET A 104 -6.53 6.78 -0.41
N LEU A 105 -5.59 6.84 0.53
CA LEU A 105 -4.30 6.13 0.41
C LEU A 105 -4.49 4.61 0.46
N ARG A 106 -5.37 4.11 1.34
CA ARG A 106 -5.73 2.69 1.40
C ARG A 106 -6.46 2.23 0.13
N GLU A 107 -7.37 3.05 -0.38
CA GLU A 107 -8.03 2.81 -1.67
C GLU A 107 -7.02 2.74 -2.82
N ARG A 108 -5.99 3.60 -2.80
CA ARG A 108 -4.91 3.56 -3.79
C ARG A 108 -4.18 2.21 -3.79
N VAL A 109 -3.94 1.61 -2.64
CA VAL A 109 -3.32 0.27 -2.55
C VAL A 109 -4.19 -0.79 -3.26
N ILE A 110 -5.50 -0.75 -3.05
CA ILE A 110 -6.44 -1.67 -3.69
C ILE A 110 -6.43 -1.48 -5.22
N GLN A 111 -6.45 -0.23 -5.69
CA GLN A 111 -6.35 0.09 -7.12
C GLN A 111 -5.05 -0.43 -7.74
N GLU A 112 -3.91 -0.28 -7.06
CA GLU A 112 -2.63 -0.81 -7.57
C GLU A 112 -2.60 -2.34 -7.63
N LEU A 113 -3.27 -3.03 -6.69
CA LEU A 113 -3.44 -4.49 -6.74
C LEU A 113 -4.28 -4.93 -7.94
N GLU A 114 -5.38 -4.23 -8.23
CA GLU A 114 -6.23 -4.49 -9.40
C GLU A 114 -5.45 -4.29 -10.70
N LEU A 115 -4.71 -3.18 -10.81
CA LEU A 115 -3.85 -2.90 -11.95
C LEU A 115 -2.73 -3.94 -12.10
N LEU A 116 -2.13 -4.38 -10.99
CA LEU A 116 -1.12 -5.44 -11.02
C LEU A 116 -1.73 -6.76 -11.50
N ALA A 117 -2.94 -7.11 -11.05
CA ALA A 117 -3.63 -8.32 -11.49
C ALA A 117 -3.93 -8.27 -13.01
N ASP A 118 -4.37 -7.12 -13.52
CA ASP A 118 -4.56 -6.90 -14.97
C ASP A 118 -3.25 -7.06 -15.74
N ARG A 119 -2.15 -6.45 -15.25
CA ARG A 119 -0.83 -6.57 -15.90
C ARG A 119 -0.33 -8.03 -15.90
N VAL A 120 -0.46 -8.75 -14.79
CA VAL A 120 -0.15 -10.19 -14.68
C VAL A 120 -0.96 -11.01 -15.70
N ARG A 121 -2.24 -10.68 -15.89
CA ARG A 121 -3.11 -11.37 -16.86
C ARG A 121 -2.69 -11.12 -18.32
N CYS A 122 -2.13 -9.94 -18.60
CA CYS A 122 -1.71 -9.52 -19.93
C CYS A 122 -0.28 -9.94 -20.30
N VAL A 123 0.45 -10.60 -19.39
CA VAL A 123 1.79 -11.13 -19.68
C VAL A 123 1.69 -12.10 -20.88
N PRO A 124 2.41 -11.83 -21.99
CA PRO A 124 2.33 -12.67 -23.18
C PRO A 124 2.92 -14.05 -22.92
N LYS A 125 2.45 -15.06 -23.67
CA LYS A 125 2.90 -16.46 -23.58
C LYS A 125 4.32 -16.70 -24.13
N LYS A 126 5.22 -15.74 -24.00
CA LYS A 126 6.60 -15.84 -24.52
C LYS A 126 7.45 -16.84 -23.73
N PHE A 127 7.02 -17.21 -22.53
CA PHE A 127 7.67 -18.26 -21.75
C PHE A 127 7.47 -19.62 -22.43
N LYS A 128 8.55 -20.17 -22.95
CA LYS A 128 8.56 -21.44 -23.70
C LYS A 128 8.31 -22.66 -22.81
N THR A 129 8.60 -22.55 -21.52
CA THR A 129 8.54 -23.66 -20.56
C THR A 129 7.91 -23.21 -19.24
N LYS A 130 7.18 -24.13 -18.61
CA LYS A 130 6.43 -23.88 -17.39
C LYS A 130 7.34 -23.71 -16.16
N HIS A 131 8.44 -24.47 -16.08
CA HIS A 131 9.42 -24.38 -14.98
C HIS A 131 10.00 -22.98 -14.84
N LEU A 132 10.53 -22.42 -15.93
CA LEU A 132 11.04 -21.04 -15.93
C LEU A 132 9.99 -20.01 -15.48
N ALA A 133 8.71 -20.22 -15.81
CA ALA A 133 7.66 -19.32 -15.35
C ALA A 133 7.27 -19.56 -13.87
N GLN A 134 7.37 -20.79 -13.38
CA GLN A 134 7.13 -21.15 -11.98
C GLN A 134 8.26 -20.68 -11.06
N ASP A 135 9.49 -20.63 -11.57
CA ASP A 135 10.66 -20.05 -10.89
C ASP A 135 10.61 -18.52 -10.85
N MET A 136 9.71 -17.91 -11.65
CA MET A 136 9.52 -16.46 -11.72
C MET A 136 8.10 -16.01 -11.36
N PRO A 137 7.61 -16.29 -10.13
CA PRO A 137 6.31 -15.80 -9.70
C PRO A 137 6.40 -14.31 -9.36
N VAL A 138 5.45 -13.52 -9.86
CA VAL A 138 5.29 -12.12 -9.44
C VAL A 138 4.70 -12.08 -8.03
N VAL A 139 3.79 -13.01 -7.74
CA VAL A 139 3.05 -13.09 -6.49
C VAL A 139 2.90 -14.55 -6.07
N ARG A 140 3.19 -14.86 -4.81
CA ARG A 140 2.97 -16.19 -4.26
C ARG A 140 2.50 -16.13 -2.81
N ARG A 141 1.78 -17.17 -2.37
CA ARG A 141 1.51 -17.36 -0.94
C ARG A 141 2.70 -18.07 -0.30
N LEU A 142 3.14 -17.56 0.85
CA LEU A 142 4.14 -18.24 1.66
C LEU A 142 3.56 -19.52 2.25
N HIS A 143 4.38 -20.56 2.32
CA HIS A 143 4.05 -21.75 3.10
C HIS A 143 4.07 -21.43 4.60
N ARG A 144 3.40 -22.25 5.41
CA ARG A 144 3.39 -22.03 6.87
C ARG A 144 4.78 -22.18 7.48
N ASP A 145 5.56 -23.11 6.96
CA ASP A 145 6.92 -23.36 7.42
C ASP A 145 7.81 -22.18 7.04
N GLU A 146 7.81 -21.78 5.76
CA GLU A 146 8.49 -20.55 5.30
C GLU A 146 8.08 -19.33 6.13
N PHE A 147 6.79 -19.14 6.40
CA PHE A 147 6.30 -18.01 7.19
C PHE A 147 6.77 -18.04 8.64
N ALA A 148 6.84 -19.23 9.25
CA ALA A 148 7.39 -19.39 10.59
C ALA A 148 8.89 -19.07 10.61
N ASP A 149 9.62 -19.54 9.60
CA ASP A 149 11.06 -19.28 9.44
C ASP A 149 11.34 -17.80 9.18
N MET A 150 10.53 -17.13 8.35
CA MET A 150 10.63 -15.69 8.09
C MET A 150 10.43 -14.86 9.36
N ARG A 151 9.59 -15.34 10.27
CA ARG A 151 9.23 -14.62 11.50
C ARG A 151 10.20 -14.91 12.65
N SER A 152 10.69 -16.14 12.76
CA SER A 152 11.61 -16.57 13.82
C SER A 152 13.04 -16.14 13.51
N SER A 153 13.44 -16.24 12.24
CA SER A 153 14.75 -15.83 11.79
C SER A 153 14.69 -14.36 11.35
N SER A 154 15.02 -13.46 12.27
CA SER A 154 15.30 -12.04 11.96
C SER A 154 16.51 -11.86 11.01
N LYS A 155 17.10 -12.97 10.55
CA LYS A 155 18.21 -13.11 9.61
C LYS A 155 17.85 -14.23 8.63
N MET A 156 17.41 -13.90 7.42
CA MET A 156 17.19 -14.89 6.36
C MET A 156 18.34 -14.86 5.35
N MET A 157 18.67 -16.03 4.79
CA MET A 157 19.68 -16.16 3.74
C MET A 157 19.21 -15.50 2.45
N ARG A 158 20.11 -14.73 1.83
CA ARG A 158 19.90 -13.98 0.58
C ARG A 158 19.42 -14.85 -0.60
N SER A 159 19.89 -16.09 -0.72
CA SER A 159 19.55 -17.00 -1.83
C SER A 159 18.05 -17.33 -1.91
N SER A 160 17.35 -17.38 -0.78
CA SER A 160 15.91 -17.65 -0.73
C SER A 160 15.04 -16.43 -1.04
N LEU A 161 15.63 -15.23 -1.04
CA LEU A 161 14.91 -13.94 -1.05
C LEU A 161 15.37 -12.98 -2.14
N GLU A 162 16.29 -13.37 -3.03
CA GLU A 162 17.00 -12.51 -3.99
C GLU A 162 16.08 -11.60 -4.84
N ARG A 163 14.78 -11.92 -4.93
CA ARG A 163 13.80 -11.20 -5.75
C ARG A 163 12.58 -10.72 -4.98
N VAL A 164 12.51 -10.95 -3.67
CA VAL A 164 11.38 -10.52 -2.85
C VAL A 164 11.43 -9.01 -2.66
N ALA A 165 10.41 -8.31 -3.16
CA ALA A 165 10.29 -6.88 -3.04
C ALA A 165 9.59 -6.46 -1.74
N LEU A 166 8.54 -7.21 -1.36
CA LEU A 166 7.79 -6.95 -0.13
C LEU A 166 6.95 -8.16 0.29
N VAL A 167 6.54 -8.16 1.56
CA VAL A 167 5.62 -9.14 2.14
C VAL A 167 4.38 -8.45 2.68
N MET A 168 3.20 -9.01 2.41
CA MET A 168 1.92 -8.56 2.95
C MET A 168 1.26 -9.67 3.76
N VAL A 169 0.91 -9.38 5.01
CA VAL A 169 0.22 -10.33 5.90
C VAL A 169 -1.23 -9.93 6.06
N LEU A 170 -2.13 -10.75 5.51
CA LEU A 170 -3.57 -10.52 5.59
C LEU A 170 -4.27 -11.76 6.17
N PRO A 171 -4.53 -11.79 7.50
CA PRO A 171 -5.28 -12.88 8.11
C PRO A 171 -6.71 -12.96 7.55
N PRO A 172 -7.34 -14.14 7.60
CA PRO A 172 -8.65 -14.34 7.03
C PRO A 172 -9.68 -13.60 7.87
N ILE A 173 -10.65 -13.01 7.19
CA ILE A 173 -11.77 -12.34 7.83
C ILE A 173 -12.68 -13.45 8.34
N ARG A 174 -12.67 -13.69 9.65
CA ARG A 174 -13.63 -14.61 10.26
C ARG A 174 -14.99 -13.92 10.19
N GLU A 175 -15.94 -14.54 9.50
CA GLU A 175 -17.34 -14.22 9.73
C GLU A 175 -17.60 -14.50 11.21
N ALA A 176 -18.08 -13.50 11.94
CA ALA A 176 -18.57 -13.71 13.29
C ALA A 176 -19.65 -14.79 13.17
N SER A 177 -19.32 -16.02 13.56
CA SER A 177 -20.31 -17.07 13.69
C SER A 177 -21.34 -16.54 14.66
N VAL A 178 -22.52 -16.21 14.16
CA VAL A 178 -23.70 -15.94 14.97
C VAL A 178 -24.02 -17.26 15.68
N SER A 179 -23.37 -17.51 16.80
CA SER A 179 -23.87 -18.46 17.78
C SER A 179 -25.13 -17.82 18.33
N VAL A 180 -26.26 -18.32 17.86
CA VAL A 180 -27.59 -18.05 18.38
C VAL A 180 -27.59 -18.33 19.88
N ALA A 181 -27.41 -17.29 20.67
CA ALA A 181 -27.87 -17.23 22.05
C ALA A 181 -28.93 -16.13 22.06
N VAL A 182 -30.17 -16.58 21.96
CA VAL A 182 -31.35 -15.76 22.23
C VAL A 182 -31.27 -15.40 23.71
N GLU A 183 -31.04 -14.14 24.02
CA GLU A 183 -31.73 -13.50 25.14
C GLU A 183 -31.82 -11.99 24.87
N GLU A 184 -33.07 -11.52 24.87
CA GLU A 184 -33.47 -10.14 24.67
C GLU A 184 -32.98 -9.27 25.84
N ILE A 185 -32.57 -8.04 25.54
CA ILE A 185 -33.17 -6.78 26.05
C ILE A 185 -32.31 -5.59 25.59
N ARG A 186 -32.94 -4.77 24.72
CA ARG A 186 -32.87 -3.30 24.59
C ARG A 186 -31.68 -2.56 25.22
N THR A 187 -30.82 -1.97 24.38
CA THR A 187 -30.73 -0.51 24.13
C THR A 187 -29.51 -0.21 23.27
N SER A 188 -29.67 0.81 22.43
CA SER A 188 -28.70 1.34 21.47
C SER A 188 -27.30 1.59 22.06
N SER A 189 -26.32 0.86 21.55
CA SER A 189 -24.94 1.30 21.44
C SER A 189 -24.29 0.41 20.40
N VAL A 190 -23.96 0.98 19.24
CA VAL A 190 -23.02 0.38 18.28
C VAL A 190 -21.69 0.26 19.00
N LYS A 191 -21.50 -0.81 19.77
CA LYS A 191 -20.18 -1.24 20.21
C LYS A 191 -19.52 -1.79 18.96
N ALA A 192 -18.69 -0.95 18.36
CA ALA A 192 -17.60 -1.39 17.50
C ALA A 192 -17.03 -2.68 18.12
N GLU A 193 -16.89 -3.72 17.30
CA GLU A 193 -16.00 -4.84 17.61
C GLU A 193 -14.64 -4.23 17.92
N ALA A 194 -14.41 -3.96 19.20
CA ALA A 194 -13.16 -3.47 19.72
C ALA A 194 -12.13 -4.50 19.29
N ALA A 195 -11.24 -4.04 18.43
CA ALA A 195 -10.06 -4.73 18.03
C ALA A 195 -9.47 -5.39 19.28
N ARG A 196 -9.16 -6.69 19.19
CA ARG A 196 -7.92 -7.12 19.83
C ARG A 196 -6.87 -6.27 19.16
N GLU A 197 -6.50 -5.16 19.81
CA GLU A 197 -5.33 -4.37 19.52
C GLU A 197 -4.15 -5.33 19.63
N THR A 198 -3.87 -6.03 18.54
CA THR A 198 -2.58 -6.62 18.36
C THR A 198 -1.66 -5.42 18.16
N ASP A 199 -0.79 -5.14 19.12
CA ASP A 199 0.36 -4.21 19.09
C ASP A 199 1.33 -4.45 17.92
N THR A 200 0.89 -5.19 16.89
CA THR A 200 1.63 -5.44 15.67
C THR A 200 1.80 -4.13 14.91
N PRO A 201 3.04 -3.68 14.66
CA PRO A 201 3.28 -2.47 13.89
C PRO A 201 2.80 -2.63 12.44
N ILE A 202 2.46 -1.52 11.79
CA ILE A 202 2.00 -1.51 10.39
C ILE A 202 3.10 -2.00 9.44
N LEU A 203 4.34 -1.63 9.72
CA LEU A 203 5.52 -1.92 8.91
C LEU A 203 6.64 -2.46 9.82
N GLU A 204 7.20 -3.60 9.44
CA GLU A 204 8.44 -4.14 9.97
C GLU A 204 9.46 -4.27 8.83
N MET A 205 10.75 -4.12 9.12
CA MET A 205 11.81 -4.33 8.14
C MET A 205 12.57 -5.62 8.48
N ILE A 206 12.59 -6.57 7.54
CA ILE A 206 13.33 -7.82 7.70
C ILE A 206 14.72 -7.65 7.11
N ASN A 207 15.75 -7.91 7.90
CA ASN A 207 17.13 -7.87 7.43
C ASN A 207 17.48 -9.16 6.68
N VAL A 208 18.05 -9.02 5.49
CA VAL A 208 18.59 -10.12 4.70
C VAL A 208 20.10 -10.20 4.95
N GLN A 209 20.59 -11.34 5.42
CA GLN A 209 22.04 -11.54 5.57
C GLN A 209 22.61 -12.11 4.27
N ALA A 210 23.73 -11.53 3.82
CA ALA A 210 24.61 -12.18 2.86
C ALA A 210 25.10 -13.49 3.48
N GLY A 211 24.87 -14.62 2.81
CA GLY A 211 25.39 -15.91 3.29
C GLY A 211 26.90 -15.88 3.26
N ASP A 212 27.53 -16.38 4.33
CA ASP A 212 28.97 -16.54 4.59
C ASP A 212 29.89 -16.17 3.42
N ALA A 213 30.11 -14.87 3.25
CA ALA A 213 31.23 -14.33 2.49
C ALA A 213 31.90 -13.31 3.40
N ILE A 214 33.10 -13.67 3.85
CA ILE A 214 34.04 -12.81 4.54
C ILE A 214 34.30 -11.63 3.61
N GLU A 215 33.90 -10.42 4.02
CA GLU A 215 34.70 -9.20 3.95
C GLU A 215 33.83 -7.98 4.29
N GLU A 216 34.44 -7.04 5.00
CA GLU A 216 33.92 -5.75 5.40
C GLU A 216 33.64 -4.89 4.16
N SER A 217 32.50 -5.09 3.51
CA SER A 217 31.94 -4.10 2.60
C SER A 217 30.72 -3.45 3.25
N THR A 218 30.72 -2.12 3.27
CA THR A 218 29.58 -1.22 3.55
C THR A 218 28.48 -1.37 2.49
N GLU A 219 28.15 -2.60 2.09
CA GLU A 219 27.00 -2.87 1.24
C GLU A 219 25.74 -2.71 2.09
N ALA A 220 24.85 -1.81 1.64
CA ALA A 220 23.60 -1.53 2.31
C ALA A 220 22.85 -2.84 2.58
N GLN A 221 22.63 -3.15 3.86
CA GLN A 221 21.82 -4.30 4.27
C GLN A 221 20.50 -4.26 3.50
N GLU A 222 20.24 -5.26 2.67
CA GLU A 222 18.97 -5.36 1.99
C GLU A 222 17.89 -5.63 3.02
N ARG A 223 16.94 -4.69 3.13
CA ARG A 223 15.80 -4.79 4.03
C ARG A 223 14.54 -4.99 3.23
N ILE A 224 13.79 -6.03 3.58
CA ILE A 224 12.50 -6.32 2.95
C ILE A 224 11.39 -5.73 3.82
N PRO A 225 10.54 -4.86 3.26
CA PRO A 225 9.40 -4.32 3.99
C PRO A 225 8.32 -5.39 4.16
N TRP A 226 7.88 -5.53 5.40
CA TRP A 226 6.83 -6.44 5.84
C TRP A 226 5.64 -5.63 6.33
N TYR A 227 4.52 -5.72 5.60
CA TYR A 227 3.31 -4.95 5.88
C TYR A 227 2.25 -5.82 6.56
N ASN A 228 1.81 -5.39 7.75
CA ASN A 228 0.70 -5.99 8.45
C ASN A 228 -0.61 -5.32 8.02
N CYS A 229 -1.43 -6.03 7.23
CA CYS A 229 -2.62 -5.45 6.62
C CYS A 229 -3.78 -5.20 7.60
N VAL A 230 -3.74 -5.76 8.82
CA VAL A 230 -4.78 -5.52 9.84
C VAL A 230 -4.70 -4.09 10.40
N PRO A 231 -3.59 -3.67 11.03
CA PRO A 231 -3.47 -2.29 11.48
C PRO A 231 -3.44 -1.30 10.30
N MET A 232 -2.95 -1.71 9.12
CA MET A 232 -2.96 -0.88 7.91
C MET A 232 -4.36 -0.71 7.30
N PHE A 233 -5.35 -1.55 7.61
CA PHE A 233 -6.71 -1.42 7.10
C PHE A 233 -7.68 -1.65 8.26
N PRO A 234 -7.95 -0.62 9.09
CA PRO A 234 -8.78 -0.80 10.28
C PRO A 234 -10.23 -1.14 9.91
N GLU A 235 -10.76 -0.53 8.85
CA GLU A 235 -12.11 -0.78 8.37
C GLU A 235 -12.26 -2.19 7.79
N ARG A 236 -13.27 -2.93 8.27
CA ARG A 236 -13.59 -4.28 7.80
C ARG A 236 -13.92 -4.32 6.31
N THR A 237 -14.73 -3.39 5.83
CA THR A 237 -15.12 -3.28 4.42
C THR A 237 -13.90 -3.12 3.51
N GLN A 238 -12.92 -2.31 3.92
CA GLN A 238 -11.67 -2.15 3.19
C GLN A 238 -10.81 -3.42 3.23
N ARG A 239 -10.76 -4.14 4.36
CA ARG A 239 -10.08 -5.44 4.45
C ARG A 239 -10.70 -6.49 3.55
N GLU A 240 -12.03 -6.54 3.43
CA GLU A 240 -12.74 -7.46 2.53
C GLU A 240 -12.39 -7.17 1.07
N ARG A 241 -12.37 -5.89 0.69
CA ARG A 241 -11.96 -5.44 -0.66
C ARG A 241 -10.49 -5.75 -0.94
N LEU A 242 -9.59 -5.49 0.03
CA LEU A 242 -8.18 -5.83 -0.06
C LEU A 242 -7.99 -7.35 -0.25
N HIS A 243 -8.66 -8.16 0.59
CA HIS A 243 -8.59 -9.61 0.50
C HIS A 243 -9.05 -10.10 -0.88
N THR A 244 -10.18 -9.56 -1.38
CA THR A 244 -10.70 -9.88 -2.71
C THR A 244 -9.71 -9.50 -3.81
N ALA A 245 -9.12 -8.31 -3.76
CA ALA A 245 -8.11 -7.87 -4.72
C ALA A 245 -6.86 -8.77 -4.71
N MET A 246 -6.39 -9.18 -3.53
CA MET A 246 -5.26 -10.11 -3.39
C MET A 246 -5.58 -11.51 -3.93
N LEU A 247 -6.79 -12.04 -3.68
CA LEU A 247 -7.23 -13.30 -4.26
C LEU A 247 -7.31 -13.23 -5.79
N ASN A 248 -7.80 -12.12 -6.34
CA ASN A 248 -7.86 -11.88 -7.77
C ASN A 248 -6.48 -11.82 -8.41
N LEU A 249 -5.51 -11.20 -7.73
CA LEU A 249 -4.11 -11.15 -8.14
C LEU A 249 -3.49 -12.56 -8.16
N LEU A 250 -3.63 -13.33 -7.08
CA LEU A 250 -3.17 -14.73 -7.01
C LEU A 250 -3.84 -15.62 -8.06
N GLY A 251 -5.13 -15.41 -8.30
CA GLY A 251 -5.88 -16.11 -9.34
C GLY A 251 -5.38 -15.77 -10.74
N SER A 252 -5.05 -14.51 -11.00
CA SER A 252 -4.47 -14.05 -12.27
C SER A 252 -3.09 -14.66 -12.50
N GLU A 253 -2.28 -14.78 -11.45
CA GLU A 253 -0.98 -15.44 -11.50
C GLU A 253 -1.10 -16.93 -11.80
N ARG A 254 -2.01 -17.64 -11.11
CA ARG A 254 -2.29 -19.05 -11.42
C ARG A 254 -2.71 -19.19 -12.87
N LYS A 255 -3.66 -18.38 -13.35
CA LYS A 255 -4.12 -18.40 -14.74
C LYS A 255 -2.98 -18.13 -15.73
N ARG A 256 -2.04 -17.23 -15.41
CA ARG A 256 -0.82 -17.00 -16.20
C ARG A 256 -0.01 -18.29 -16.33
N LEU A 257 0.25 -18.98 -15.23
CA LEU A 257 1.00 -20.24 -15.21
C LEU A 257 0.28 -21.40 -15.92
N TRP A 258 -1.05 -21.47 -15.82
CA TRP A 258 -1.85 -22.51 -16.50
C TRP A 258 -1.88 -22.36 -18.03
N ARG A 259 -1.67 -21.16 -18.55
CA ARG A 259 -1.62 -20.90 -20.00
C ARG A 259 -0.34 -21.43 -20.67
N ILE A 260 0.65 -21.81 -19.87
CA ILE A 260 1.94 -22.31 -20.35
C ILE A 260 1.85 -23.83 -20.45
N PRO A 261 2.08 -24.42 -21.63
CA PRO A 261 2.03 -25.87 -21.80
C PRO A 261 3.03 -26.55 -20.86
N SER A 262 2.54 -27.57 -20.15
CA SER A 262 3.39 -28.45 -19.34
C SER A 262 3.93 -29.53 -20.25
N THR A 263 5.24 -29.58 -20.45
CA THR A 263 5.89 -30.67 -21.20
C THR A 263 6.05 -31.94 -20.37
N GLU A 264 5.83 -31.85 -19.06
CA GLU A 264 6.00 -32.98 -18.13
C GLU A 264 4.70 -33.71 -17.80
N LYS A 265 4.79 -35.04 -17.75
CA LYS A 265 3.80 -35.91 -17.13
C LYS A 265 3.81 -35.64 -15.63
N ARG A 266 2.64 -35.33 -15.05
CA ARG A 266 2.48 -35.17 -13.59
C ARG A 266 2.75 -36.52 -12.91
N GLU A 267 3.97 -36.71 -12.42
CA GLU A 267 4.27 -37.81 -11.50
C GLU A 267 3.81 -37.43 -10.08
N GLY A 268 2.80 -38.14 -9.60
CA GLY A 268 2.33 -38.04 -8.21
C GLY A 268 1.34 -36.89 -7.93
N LYS A 269 0.42 -37.15 -6.99
CA LYS A 269 -0.33 -36.07 -6.32
C LYS A 269 0.65 -35.38 -5.36
N PRO A 270 1.00 -34.10 -5.56
CA PRO A 270 1.81 -33.39 -4.59
C PRO A 270 1.10 -33.37 -3.23
N LYS A 271 1.85 -33.58 -2.14
CA LYS A 271 1.33 -33.42 -0.78
C LYS A 271 0.67 -32.05 -0.65
N ALA A 272 -0.50 -31.99 -0.03
CA ALA A 272 -1.22 -30.73 0.18
C ALA A 272 -0.42 -29.82 1.12
N VAL A 273 0.38 -28.92 0.56
CA VAL A 273 1.17 -27.97 1.35
C VAL A 273 0.23 -26.91 1.93
N LYS A 274 0.25 -26.73 3.25
CA LYS A 274 -0.57 -25.72 3.92
C LYS A 274 0.04 -24.34 3.68
N HIS A 275 -0.72 -23.46 3.06
CA HIS A 275 -0.31 -22.05 2.87
C HIS A 275 -0.61 -21.22 4.14
N SER A 276 0.19 -20.18 4.32
CA SER A 276 -0.01 -19.13 5.31
C SER A 276 -0.95 -18.04 4.79
N HIS A 277 -1.18 -17.02 5.62
CA HIS A 277 -1.91 -15.80 5.28
C HIS A 277 -1.01 -14.70 4.72
N ALA A 278 0.28 -14.99 4.53
CA ALA A 278 1.25 -14.05 3.99
C ALA A 278 1.44 -14.25 2.49
N ILE A 279 1.52 -13.13 1.79
CA ILE A 279 1.71 -13.06 0.34
C ILE A 279 3.02 -12.31 0.09
N VAL A 280 3.86 -12.93 -0.73
CA VAL A 280 5.14 -12.37 -1.18
C VAL A 280 4.95 -11.82 -2.56
N LEU A 281 5.44 -10.59 -2.77
CA LEU A 281 5.56 -9.99 -4.08
C LEU A 281 7.03 -9.89 -4.46
N SER A 282 7.34 -10.35 -5.66
CA SER A 282 8.71 -10.38 -6.18
C SER A 282 8.88 -9.35 -7.29
N SER A 283 10.00 -8.63 -7.27
CA SER A 283 10.35 -7.70 -8.33
C SER A 283 11.18 -8.41 -9.39
N TRP A 284 10.73 -8.29 -10.63
CA TRP A 284 11.41 -8.83 -11.81
C TRP A 284 11.66 -7.72 -12.83
N SER A 285 12.02 -6.53 -12.34
CA SER A 285 12.16 -5.31 -13.14
C SER A 285 13.13 -5.43 -14.33
N THR A 286 14.11 -6.34 -14.25
CA THR A 286 15.07 -6.63 -15.33
C THR A 286 14.55 -7.64 -16.35
N VAL A 287 13.48 -8.38 -16.04
CA VAL A 287 12.95 -9.47 -16.87
C VAL A 287 11.67 -9.03 -17.55
N ASN A 288 11.79 -8.45 -18.75
CA ASN A 288 10.65 -8.24 -19.62
C ASN A 288 10.11 -9.59 -20.11
N PRO A 289 8.79 -9.88 -20.03
CA PRO A 289 7.66 -8.95 -19.89
C PRO A 289 6.96 -9.00 -18.51
N LEU A 290 7.69 -9.27 -17.41
CA LEU A 290 7.09 -9.38 -16.09
C LEU A 290 6.65 -8.01 -15.56
N PRO A 291 5.49 -7.94 -14.90
CA PRO A 291 4.95 -6.69 -14.41
C PRO A 291 5.73 -6.18 -13.19
N ASP A 292 5.92 -4.86 -13.16
CA ASP A 292 6.57 -4.16 -12.06
C ASP A 292 5.65 -4.00 -10.84
N VAL A 293 6.19 -4.33 -9.67
CA VAL A 293 5.53 -4.23 -8.35
C VAL A 293 5.80 -2.90 -7.64
N THR A 294 6.67 -2.07 -8.20
CA THR A 294 7.06 -0.78 -7.64
C THR A 294 5.86 0.14 -7.34
N PRO A 295 4.86 0.34 -8.23
CA PRO A 295 3.73 1.22 -7.94
C PRO A 295 2.94 0.81 -6.69
N LEU A 296 2.75 -0.50 -6.49
CA LEU A 296 2.09 -1.04 -5.30
C LEU A 296 2.97 -0.84 -4.05
N SER A 297 4.27 -1.05 -4.17
CA SER A 297 5.24 -0.82 -3.09
C SER A 297 5.20 0.64 -2.62
N ILE A 298 5.13 1.58 -3.57
CA ILE A 298 4.98 3.02 -3.31
C ILE A 298 3.66 3.32 -2.59
N ALA A 299 2.56 2.73 -3.05
CA ALA A 299 1.25 2.95 -2.42
C ALA A 299 1.22 2.47 -0.96
N LEU A 300 1.76 1.26 -0.68
CA LEU A 300 1.86 0.71 0.67
C LEU A 300 2.75 1.59 1.57
N TRP A 301 3.89 2.03 1.03
CA TRP A 301 4.80 2.91 1.75
C TRP A 301 4.15 4.26 2.10
N ARG A 302 3.38 4.85 1.18
CA ARG A 302 2.66 6.11 1.45
C ARG A 302 1.63 5.98 2.56
N VAL A 303 0.97 4.83 2.67
CA VAL A 303 0.10 4.52 3.81
C VAL A 303 0.91 4.45 5.10
N ALA A 304 2.03 3.73 5.10
CA ALA A 304 2.89 3.62 6.28
C ALA A 304 3.42 4.99 6.74
N MET A 305 3.94 5.81 5.82
CA MET A 305 4.39 7.18 6.12
C MET A 305 3.27 8.05 6.69
N TRP A 306 2.07 7.96 6.11
CA TRP A 306 0.92 8.74 6.57
C TRP A 306 0.60 8.46 8.04
N GLU A 307 0.58 7.17 8.42
CA GLU A 307 0.36 6.73 9.79
C GLU A 307 1.56 6.95 10.72
N GLY A 308 2.67 7.51 10.22
CA GLY A 308 3.87 7.80 11.00
C GLY A 308 4.82 6.62 11.16
N CYS A 309 4.64 5.52 10.41
CA CYS A 309 5.57 4.41 10.40
C CYS A 309 6.69 4.67 9.39
N THR A 310 7.89 4.99 9.90
CA THR A 310 9.12 5.05 9.11
C THR A 310 10.10 3.98 9.62
N PRO A 311 10.90 3.34 8.74
CA PRO A 311 11.89 2.33 9.15
C PRO A 311 12.91 2.77 10.19
N GLU A 312 13.13 4.07 10.30
CA GLU A 312 14.16 4.65 11.17
C GLU A 312 13.55 5.42 12.35
N GLY A 313 12.22 5.46 12.49
CA GLY A 313 11.54 6.20 13.55
C GLY A 313 11.84 7.71 13.57
N THR A 314 12.56 8.22 12.57
CA THR A 314 13.10 9.58 12.51
C THR A 314 12.30 10.40 11.51
N ASP A 315 11.99 11.64 11.89
CA ASP A 315 11.40 12.64 11.00
C ASP A 315 12.46 13.16 10.04
N TRP A 316 12.70 12.40 8.97
CA TRP A 316 13.69 12.69 7.93
C TRP A 316 13.53 14.05 7.22
N TYR A 317 12.46 14.79 7.50
CA TYR A 317 12.13 16.09 6.95
C TYR A 317 12.25 17.24 7.97
N THR A 318 12.53 16.97 9.25
CA THR A 318 12.85 17.98 10.26
C THR A 318 14.36 18.12 10.37
N ASN A 319 14.90 19.21 9.81
CA ASN A 319 16.20 19.75 10.18
C ASN A 319 15.98 20.92 11.14
#